data_AF-A0AAW8AQC6-F1
#
_entry.id   AF-A0AAW8AQC6-F1
#
_cell.length_a   1.000
_cell.length_b   1.000
_cell.length_c   1.000
_cell.angle_alpha   90.00
_cell.angle_beta   90.00
_cell.angle_gamma   90.00
#
_symmetry.space_group_name_H-M   'P 1'
#
loop_
_entity.id
_entity.type
_entity.pdbx_description
1 polymer ?
#
loop_
_entity_poly.entity_id
_entity_poly.type
_entity_poly.pdbx_seq_one_letter_code
_entity_poly.pdbx_strand_id
1 'polypeptide(L)'
;TLLSVVNDVLDFSRLEAGGLALDPAPFDPAAMASSCAGLVAERAEAKGLEIHVRAARGVKPMNLDGPRLSQVLLNFLSNAVKFTAHG
;
A
#
# COMPACT_ATOMS: atom_id res chain seq x y z
N THR A 1 5.60 -11.39 -9.03
CA THR A 1 6.37 -12.26 -9.96
C THR A 1 7.85 -12.09 -9.66
N LEU A 2 8.74 -12.86 -10.29
CA LEU A 2 10.21 -12.70 -10.11
C LEU A 2 10.66 -11.23 -10.31
N LEU A 3 9.98 -10.51 -11.20
CA LEU A 3 10.23 -9.09 -11.47
C LEU A 3 9.96 -8.18 -10.27
N SER A 4 8.95 -8.48 -9.44
CA SER A 4 8.71 -7.67 -8.23
C SER A 4 9.79 -7.93 -7.17
N VAL A 5 10.27 -9.17 -7.04
CA VAL A 5 11.39 -9.48 -6.13
C VAL A 5 12.68 -8.77 -6.55
N VAL A 6 12.95 -8.68 -7.85
CA VAL A 6 14.10 -7.91 -8.38
C VAL A 6 13.93 -6.41 -8.10
N ASN A 7 12.74 -5.86 -8.31
CA ASN A 7 12.46 -4.45 -8.00
C ASN A 7 12.60 -4.16 -6.50
N ASP A 8 12.11 -5.05 -5.63
CA ASP A 8 12.22 -4.91 -4.18
C ASP A 8 13.70 -4.87 -3.72
N VAL A 9 14.56 -5.71 -4.31
CA VAL A 9 16.01 -5.73 -4.02
C VAL A 9 16.71 -4.46 -4.51
N LEU A 10 16.33 -3.94 -5.68
CA LEU A 10 16.89 -2.69 -6.21
C LEU A 10 16.45 -1.47 -5.41
N ASP A 11 15.18 -1.42 -4.99
CA ASP A 11 14.66 -0.35 -4.14
C ASP A 11 15.37 -0.35 -2.77
N PHE A 12 15.57 -1.53 -2.18
CA PHE A 12 16.34 -1.69 -0.94
C PHE A 12 17.79 -1.20 -1.09
N SER A 13 18.45 -1.56 -2.20
CA SER A 13 19.83 -1.13 -2.48
C SER A 13 19.98 0.39 -2.62
N ARG A 14 18.97 1.08 -3.18
CA ARG A 14 18.94 2.55 -3.28
C ARG A 14 18.69 3.24 -1.95
N LEU A 15 17.85 2.65 -1.10
CA LEU A 15 17.59 3.11 0.27
C LEU A 15 18.87 3.10 1.11
N GLU A 16 19.59 1.98 1.12
CA GLU A 16 20.85 1.80 1.86
C GLU A 16 21.96 2.75 1.37
N ALA A 17 21.98 3.07 0.08
CA ALA A 17 22.92 4.03 -0.50
C ALA A 17 22.57 5.50 -0.23
N GLY A 18 21.47 5.79 0.50
CA GLY A 18 20.98 7.14 0.75
C GLY A 18 20.45 7.86 -0.52
N GLY A 19 20.28 7.12 -1.62
CA GLY A 19 19.87 7.66 -2.92
C GLY A 19 18.37 7.81 -3.10
N LEU A 20 17.57 7.53 -2.07
CA LEU A 20 16.13 7.65 -2.14
C LEU A 20 15.69 9.10 -1.93
N ALA A 21 15.44 9.82 -3.03
CA ALA A 21 14.70 11.06 -2.97
C ALA A 21 13.20 10.77 -2.83
N LEU A 22 12.59 11.33 -1.79
CA LEU A 22 11.13 11.41 -1.69
C LEU A 22 10.65 12.52 -2.62
N ASP A 23 9.48 12.32 -3.23
CA ASP A 23 8.80 13.33 -4.05
C ASP A 23 7.47 13.73 -3.39
N PRO A 24 7.47 14.67 -2.43
CA PRO A 24 6.26 15.05 -1.71
C PRO A 24 5.30 15.81 -2.62
N ALA A 25 4.10 15.26 -2.78
CA ALA A 25 3.00 15.92 -3.48
C ALA A 25 1.70 15.83 -2.68
N PRO A 26 0.75 16.77 -2.86
CA PRO A 26 -0.56 16.68 -2.24
C PRO A 26 -1.29 15.42 -2.70
N PHE A 27 -1.72 14.58 -1.76
CA PHE A 27 -2.55 13.42 -2.04
C PHE A 27 -3.63 13.22 -0.99
N ASP A 28 -4.74 12.57 -1.36
CA ASP A 28 -5.81 12.19 -0.46
C ASP A 28 -5.55 10.78 0.10
N PRO A 29 -5.24 10.65 1.41
CA PRO A 29 -4.95 9.36 2.01
C PRO A 29 -6.16 8.43 2.10
N ALA A 30 -7.39 8.96 2.16
CA ALA A 30 -8.60 8.14 2.17
C ALA A 30 -8.87 7.53 0.79
N ALA A 31 -8.66 8.32 -0.27
CA ALA A 31 -8.77 7.84 -1.64
C ALA A 31 -7.67 6.81 -1.97
N MET A 32 -6.43 7.06 -1.54
CA MET A 32 -5.32 6.11 -1.69
C MET A 32 -5.61 4.78 -0.98
N ALA A 33 -6.07 4.83 0.28
CA ALA A 33 -6.40 3.63 1.04
C ALA A 33 -7.52 2.82 0.40
N SER A 34 -8.57 3.49 -0.08
CA SER A 34 -9.68 2.86 -0.81
C SER A 34 -9.21 2.19 -2.10
N SER A 35 -8.32 2.85 -2.85
CA SER A 35 -7.75 2.30 -4.09
C SER A 35 -6.90 1.06 -3.81
N CYS A 36 -6.05 1.11 -2.78
CA CYS A 36 -5.22 -0.02 -2.37
C CYS A 36 -6.06 -1.21 -1.89
N ALA A 37 -7.14 -0.95 -1.14
CA ALA A 37 -8.10 -1.98 -0.73
C ALA A 37 -8.77 -2.65 -1.93
N GLY A 38 -9.19 -1.87 -2.94
CA GLY A 38 -9.76 -2.39 -4.18
C GLY A 38 -8.85 -3.36 -4.93
N LEU A 39 -7.53 -3.10 -4.93
CA LEU A 39 -6.54 -3.95 -5.59
C LEU A 39 -6.37 -5.35 -4.96
N VAL A 40 -6.73 -5.51 -3.69
CA VAL A 40 -6.64 -6.80 -2.98
C VAL A 40 -8.01 -7.42 -2.67
N ALA A 41 -9.10 -6.74 -3.07
CA ALA A 41 -10.47 -7.11 -2.71
C ALA A 41 -10.86 -8.51 -3.23
N GLU A 42 -10.58 -8.83 -4.49
CA GLU A 42 -10.89 -10.14 -5.08
C GLU A 42 -10.18 -11.28 -4.32
N ARG A 43 -8.92 -11.06 -3.92
CA ARG A 43 -8.14 -12.06 -3.17
C ARG A 43 -8.68 -12.23 -1.75
N ALA A 44 -9.18 -11.16 -1.13
CA ALA A 44 -9.82 -11.21 0.18
C ALA A 44 -11.16 -11.95 0.09
N GLU A 45 -11.99 -11.62 -0.89
CA GLU A 45 -13.29 -12.25 -1.14
C GLU A 45 -13.14 -13.76 -1.42
N ALA A 46 -12.15 -14.16 -2.21
CA ALA A 46 -11.84 -15.57 -2.45
C ALA A 46 -11.46 -16.35 -1.17
N LYS A 47 -11.05 -15.65 -0.11
CA LYS A 47 -10.79 -16.22 1.23
C LYS A 47 -11.96 -16.03 2.21
N GLY A 48 -13.07 -15.45 1.77
CA GLY A 48 -14.20 -15.09 2.63
C GLY A 48 -13.86 -14.00 3.64
N LEU A 49 -12.92 -13.10 3.30
CA LEU A 49 -12.51 -11.99 4.15
C LEU A 49 -13.08 -10.67 3.63
N GLU A 50 -13.45 -9.79 4.55
CA GLU A 50 -13.88 -8.42 4.25
C GLU A 50 -12.76 -7.41 4.50
N ILE A 51 -12.70 -6.36 3.67
CA ILE A 51 -11.79 -5.23 3.86
C ILE A 51 -12.61 -3.97 4.11
N HIS A 52 -12.38 -3.34 5.26
CA HIS A 52 -13.06 -2.12 5.67
C HIS A 52 -12.08 -0.94 5.68
N VAL A 53 -12.33 0.08 4.85
CA VAL A 53 -11.58 1.33 4.88
C VAL A 53 -12.35 2.35 5.72
N ARG A 54 -11.72 2.84 6.79
CA ARG A 54 -12.30 3.85 7.69
C ARG A 54 -11.38 5.06 7.77
N ALA A 55 -11.87 6.20 7.33
CA ALA A 55 -11.20 7.49 7.47
C ALA A 55 -12.04 8.42 8.35
N ALA A 56 -11.38 9.24 9.18
CA ALA A 56 -12.07 10.26 9.95
C ALA A 56 -12.67 11.32 9.02
N ARG A 57 -13.80 11.91 9.41
CA ARG A 57 -14.38 13.02 8.64
C ARG A 57 -13.42 14.20 8.64
N GLY A 58 -13.20 14.80 7.48
CA GLY A 58 -12.33 15.96 7.34
C GLY A 58 -10.84 15.64 7.34
N VAL A 59 -10.45 14.38 7.09
CA VAL A 59 -9.05 14.07 6.74
C VAL A 59 -8.64 14.96 5.57
N LYS A 60 -7.61 15.77 5.81
CA LYS A 60 -7.09 16.72 4.83
C LYS A 60 -6.09 16.01 3.91
N PRO A 61 -5.91 16.48 2.67
CA PRO A 61 -4.78 16.08 1.84
C PRO A 61 -3.46 16.24 2.59
N MET A 62 -2.57 15.27 2.42
CA MET A 62 -1.23 15.26 3.00
C MET A 62 -0.19 15.51 1.92
N ASN A 63 0.96 16.07 2.28
CA ASN A 63 2.06 16.32 1.34
C ASN A 63 3.18 15.30 1.60
N LEU A 64 3.10 14.13 0.96
CA LEU A 64 4.03 13.01 1.09
C LEU A 64 4.27 12.36 -0.27
N ASP A 65 5.20 11.41 -0.34
CA ASP A 65 5.39 10.55 -1.50
C ASP A 65 4.27 9.49 -1.56
N GLY A 66 3.15 9.86 -2.17
CA GLY A 66 1.94 9.04 -2.29
C GLY A 66 2.17 7.68 -2.98
N PRO A 67 2.90 7.61 -4.11
CA PRO A 67 3.23 6.34 -4.75
C PRO A 67 3.98 5.37 -3.84
N ARG A 68 5.00 5.85 -3.11
CA ARG A 68 5.73 5.00 -2.15
C ARG A 68 4.85 4.54 -1.00
N LEU A 69 4.02 5.44 -0.45
CA LEU A 69 3.10 5.08 0.63
C LEU A 69 2.07 4.04 0.16
N SER A 70 1.61 4.13 -1.08
CA SER A 70 0.71 3.14 -1.69
C SER A 70 1.38 1.77 -1.79
N GLN A 71 2.65 1.71 -2.18
CA GLN A 71 3.44 0.47 -2.21
C GLN A 71 3.56 -0.16 -0.81
N VAL A 72 3.86 0.64 0.21
CA VAL A 72 3.92 0.18 1.61
C VAL A 72 2.56 -0.36 2.05
N LEU A 73 1.48 0.36 1.78
CA LEU A 73 0.13 -0.06 2.16
C LEU A 73 -0.29 -1.35 1.44
N LEU A 74 0.00 -1.48 0.15
CA LEU A 74 -0.29 -2.70 -0.62
C LEU A 74 0.48 -3.92 -0.08
N ASN A 75 1.72 -3.74 0.37
CA ASN A 75 2.48 -4.81 1.01
C ASN A 75 1.81 -5.26 2.31
N PHE A 76 1.36 -4.32 3.14
CA PHE A 76 0.62 -4.64 4.36
C PHE A 76 -0.72 -5.32 4.08
N LEU A 77 -1.52 -4.80 3.14
CA LEU A 77 -2.81 -5.39 2.78
C LEU A 77 -2.65 -6.78 2.18
N SER A 78 -1.68 -6.97 1.29
CA SER A 78 -1.39 -8.29 0.70
C SER A 78 -0.99 -9.31 1.77
N ASN A 79 -0.17 -8.88 2.75
CA ASN A 79 0.18 -9.70 3.90
C ASN A 79 -1.03 -9.99 4.79
N ALA A 80 -1.87 -8.99 5.07
CA ALA A 80 -3.09 -9.17 5.86
C ALA A 80 -4.02 -10.21 5.22
N VAL A 81 -4.28 -10.10 3.92
CA VAL A 81 -5.09 -11.09 3.17
C VAL A 81 -4.41 -12.46 3.17
N LYS A 82 -3.08 -12.53 3.01
CA LYS A 82 -2.34 -13.79 3.01
C LYS A 82 -2.46 -14.53 4.36
N PHE A 83 -2.27 -13.82 5.46
CA PHE A 83 -2.09 -14.43 6.79
C PHE A 83 -3.35 -14.45 7.67
N THR A 84 -4.40 -13.71 7.31
CA THR A 84 -5.69 -13.82 8.01
C THR A 84 -6.42 -15.07 7.53
N ALA A 85 -6.80 -15.97 8.45
CA ALA A 85 -7.48 -17.21 8.11
C ALA A 85 -8.99 -17.02 7.96
N HIS A 86 -9.62 -16.27 8.88
CA HIS A 86 -11.06 -16.03 8.97
C HIS A 86 -11.31 -14.61 9.50
N GLY A 87 -12.47 -14.02 9.19
CA GLY A 87 -12.89 -12.69 9.62
C GLY A 87 -14.36 -12.44 9.30
#